data_AF-A0AAF0CBD5-F1
#
_entry.id   AF-A0AAF0CBD5-F1
#
_cell.length_a   1.000
_cell.length_b   1.000
_cell.length_c   1.000
_cell.angle_alpha   90.00
_cell.angle_beta   90.00
_cell.angle_gamma   90.00
#
_symmetry.space_group_name_H-M   'P 1'
#
loop_
_entity.id
_entity.type
_entity.pdbx_description
1 polymer ?
#
loop_
_entity_poly.entity_id
_entity_poly.type
_entity_poly.pdbx_seq_one_letter_code
_entity_poly.pdbx_strand_id
1 'polypeptide(L)'
;MCDIGEAVCIEQIQTEQHKEKTCPFCAEPEHESRTNDLKNDSKKLRKACHKGDILGLPEPGSTAPGSQQWCVVYQHPETGKEEISEVRNNPHHCIPGRASLKGKYQHPILEVIEKEKGTITGDIGYNVNGQENGIWLPTIIEHFYAGYRNVDPIAGISWGKLSKAHSTQKFSMAEAAMYDTRRQFHDSHQNYSEHIKQRLDKLFNAVKMHKMRCPEAGPKAKPDIPPPYKVVEWLHGISRKFAQMLCGSPSGWRPPIFTSSHAENLTKKLKK
;
A
#
# COMPACT_ATOMS: atom_id res chain seq x y z
N MET A 1 46.75 -21.56 -12.59
CA MET A 1 47.37 -20.71 -11.55
C MET A 1 47.33 -19.27 -12.05
N CYS A 2 46.54 -18.42 -11.42
CA CYS A 2 46.59 -16.96 -11.52
C CYS A 2 46.28 -16.45 -10.11
N ASP A 3 47.34 -16.05 -9.41
CA ASP A 3 47.29 -15.26 -8.18
C ASP A 3 47.04 -13.81 -8.56
N ILE A 4 45.92 -13.24 -8.14
CA ILE A 4 45.80 -11.80 -7.85
C ILE A 4 44.81 -11.66 -6.69
N GLY A 5 45.34 -11.55 -5.48
CA GLY A 5 44.61 -11.06 -4.33
C GLY A 5 44.40 -9.55 -4.48
N GLU A 6 43.16 -9.12 -4.65
CA GLU A 6 42.79 -7.72 -4.46
C GLU A 6 42.66 -7.45 -2.97
N ALA A 7 43.54 -6.59 -2.46
CA ALA A 7 43.42 -6.00 -1.14
C ALA A 7 42.14 -5.15 -1.12
N VAL A 8 41.15 -5.59 -0.35
CA VAL A 8 39.99 -4.76 -0.01
C VAL A 8 40.49 -3.65 0.90
N CYS A 9 40.70 -2.46 0.32
CA CYS A 9 40.84 -1.23 1.09
C CYS A 9 39.55 -1.05 1.89
N ILE A 10 39.63 -1.27 3.21
CA ILE A 10 38.62 -0.78 4.14
C ILE A 10 38.75 0.74 4.11
N GLU A 11 38.01 1.38 3.20
CA GLU A 11 37.77 2.82 3.31
C GLU A 11 37.22 3.08 4.71
N GLN A 12 37.95 3.89 5.47
CA GLN A 12 37.47 4.44 6.72
C GLN A 12 36.05 4.94 6.49
N ILE A 13 35.10 4.40 7.25
CA ILE A 13 33.74 4.93 7.32
C ILE A 13 33.88 6.39 7.73
N GLN A 14 33.89 7.29 6.74
CA GLN A 14 33.75 8.71 7.01
C GLN A 14 32.48 8.82 7.83
N THR A 15 32.62 9.32 9.06
CA THR A 15 31.49 9.63 9.93
C THR A 15 30.62 10.62 9.16
N GLU A 16 29.62 10.12 8.44
CA GLU A 16 28.72 10.96 7.66
C GLU A 16 28.17 12.04 8.59
N GLN A 17 28.60 13.27 8.34
CA GLN A 17 28.19 14.43 9.11
C GLN A 17 26.67 14.52 9.07
N HIS A 18 26.06 14.80 10.22
CA HIS A 18 24.64 15.06 10.34
C HIS A 18 24.20 16.13 9.33
N LYS A 19 23.19 15.82 8.52
CA LYS A 19 22.61 16.75 7.53
C LYS A 19 21.20 17.14 7.97
N GLU A 20 21.09 18.32 8.56
CA GLU A 20 19.85 18.88 9.14
C GLU A 20 18.64 18.76 8.19
N LYS A 21 18.78 19.23 6.94
CA LYS A 21 17.73 19.17 5.90
C LYS A 21 17.23 17.77 5.54
N THR A 22 18.02 16.74 5.81
CA THR A 22 17.67 15.33 5.53
C THR A 22 17.37 14.52 6.78
N CYS A 23 17.68 15.06 7.96
CA CYS A 23 17.39 14.40 9.22
C CYS A 23 15.88 14.42 9.46
N PRO A 24 15.24 13.27 9.68
CA PRO A 24 13.80 13.24 9.89
C PRO A 24 13.36 13.97 11.16
N PHE A 25 14.27 14.16 12.12
CA PHE A 25 14.04 14.84 13.40
C PHE A 25 14.23 16.35 13.35
N CYS A 26 15.03 16.88 12.41
CA CYS A 26 15.39 18.31 12.35
C CYS A 26 14.75 19.06 11.17
N ALA A 27 14.09 18.35 10.26
CA ALA A 27 13.62 18.92 9.00
C ALA A 27 12.46 19.91 9.14
N GLU A 28 11.77 19.95 10.29
CA GLU A 28 10.64 20.84 10.55
C GLU A 28 10.76 21.47 11.95
N PRO A 29 10.92 22.80 12.07
CA PRO A 29 11.16 23.48 13.34
C PRO A 29 9.88 23.77 14.15
N GLU A 30 8.69 23.65 13.56
CA GLU A 30 7.42 23.94 14.23
C GLU A 30 6.74 22.65 14.70
N HIS A 31 6.76 22.44 16.02
CA HIS A 31 6.09 21.34 16.71
C HIS A 31 4.59 21.57 16.86
N GLU A 32 3.88 21.79 15.75
CA GLU A 32 2.43 21.73 15.79
C GLU A 32 2.00 20.32 16.22
N SER A 33 1.06 20.26 17.16
CA SER A 33 0.49 19.00 17.60
C SER A 33 -0.23 18.35 16.43
N ARG A 34 0.33 17.26 15.90
CA ARG A 34 -0.31 16.41 14.89
C ARG A 34 -0.96 15.21 15.58
N THR A 35 -1.84 14.52 14.86
CA THR A 35 -2.46 13.28 15.32
C THR A 35 -2.44 12.27 14.19
N ASN A 36 -2.04 11.04 14.48
CA ASN A 36 -2.09 9.98 13.49
C ASN A 36 -3.52 9.41 13.34
N ASP A 37 -3.90 9.02 12.12
CA ASP A 37 -5.08 8.17 11.87
C ASP A 37 -4.62 6.83 11.28
N LEU A 38 -4.33 5.86 12.17
CA LEU A 38 -3.75 4.56 11.80
C LEU A 38 -4.78 3.44 11.66
N LYS A 39 -6.06 3.72 11.92
CA LYS A 39 -7.13 2.71 11.83
C LYS A 39 -7.68 2.70 10.41
N ASN A 40 -7.64 1.54 9.74
CA ASN A 40 -8.26 1.41 8.42
C ASN A 40 -9.74 1.80 8.48
N ASP A 41 -10.11 2.72 7.61
CA ASP A 41 -11.48 3.13 7.35
C ASP A 41 -11.62 3.34 5.84
N SER A 42 -12.21 2.35 5.18
CA SER A 42 -12.39 2.37 3.73
C SER A 42 -13.32 3.50 3.26
N LYS A 43 -14.25 3.97 4.11
CA LYS A 43 -15.13 5.10 3.76
C LYS A 43 -14.35 6.41 3.77
N LYS A 44 -13.49 6.62 4.77
CA LYS A 44 -12.56 7.76 4.78
C LYS A 44 -11.61 7.73 3.60
N LEU A 45 -10.99 6.57 3.32
CA LEU A 45 -10.08 6.42 2.18
C LEU A 45 -10.78 6.72 0.86
N ARG A 46 -12.01 6.23 0.68
CA ARG A 46 -12.84 6.52 -0.49
C ARG A 46 -13.09 8.01 -0.67
N LYS A 47 -13.49 8.69 0.41
CA LYS A 47 -13.70 10.14 0.37
C LYS A 47 -12.40 10.88 0.02
N ALA A 48 -11.25 10.43 0.52
CA ALA A 48 -9.95 11.03 0.21
C ALA A 48 -9.57 10.81 -1.27
N CYS A 49 -9.79 9.60 -1.80
CA CYS A 49 -9.45 9.25 -3.19
C CYS A 49 -10.41 9.80 -4.25
N HIS A 50 -11.53 10.43 -3.83
CA HIS A 50 -12.52 10.96 -4.76
C HIS A 50 -11.96 12.11 -5.62
N LYS A 51 -10.96 12.84 -5.11
CA LYS A 51 -10.23 13.88 -5.88
C LYS A 51 -9.13 13.32 -6.79
N GLY A 52 -8.99 12.00 -6.83
CA GLY A 52 -7.88 11.29 -7.46
C GLY A 52 -7.25 10.32 -6.47
N ASP A 53 -6.69 9.21 -6.95
CA ASP A 53 -5.88 8.32 -6.13
C ASP A 53 -4.46 8.88 -5.95
N ILE A 54 -3.58 8.10 -5.30
CA ILE A 54 -2.16 8.43 -5.08
C ILE A 54 -1.36 8.68 -6.37
N LEU A 55 -1.83 8.15 -7.51
CA LEU A 55 -1.24 8.36 -8.82
C LEU A 55 -1.91 9.53 -9.57
N GLY A 56 -2.84 10.23 -8.92
CA GLY A 56 -3.62 11.33 -9.51
C GLY A 56 -4.72 10.86 -10.47
N LEU A 57 -5.06 9.57 -10.47
CA LEU A 57 -6.07 9.03 -11.37
C LEU A 57 -7.45 9.09 -10.72
N PRO A 58 -8.49 9.56 -11.43
CA PRO A 58 -9.82 9.77 -10.86
C PRO A 58 -10.51 8.46 -10.47
N GLU A 59 -11.56 8.56 -9.66
CA GLU A 59 -12.44 7.41 -9.36
C GLU A 59 -13.09 6.93 -10.67
N PRO A 60 -12.96 5.63 -11.01
CA PRO A 60 -13.63 5.05 -12.16
C PRO A 60 -15.15 5.17 -12.06
N GLY A 61 -15.80 5.60 -13.13
CA GLY A 61 -17.26 5.79 -13.17
C GLY A 61 -17.78 6.97 -12.33
N SER A 62 -16.92 7.88 -11.86
CA SER A 62 -17.38 9.16 -11.29
C SER A 62 -18.04 10.05 -12.36
N THR A 63 -18.69 11.16 -11.98
CA THR A 63 -19.22 12.14 -12.96
C THR A 63 -18.17 13.16 -13.41
N ALA A 64 -16.92 13.00 -12.97
CA ALA A 64 -15.83 13.89 -13.31
C ALA A 64 -15.49 13.77 -14.81
N PRO A 65 -15.24 14.88 -15.53
CA PRO A 65 -14.79 14.83 -16.91
C PRO A 65 -13.57 13.90 -17.07
N GLY A 66 -13.68 12.89 -17.94
CA GLY A 66 -12.61 11.91 -18.19
C GLY A 66 -12.62 10.66 -17.30
N SER A 67 -13.61 10.48 -16.43
CA SER A 67 -13.80 9.24 -15.66
C SER A 67 -14.14 8.06 -16.58
N GLN A 68 -13.35 7.00 -16.53
CA GLN A 68 -13.67 5.76 -17.24
C GLN A 68 -14.64 4.93 -16.39
N GLN A 69 -15.85 4.69 -16.88
CA GLN A 69 -16.69 3.63 -16.31
C GLN A 69 -16.00 2.30 -16.62
N TRP A 70 -15.74 1.48 -15.60
CA TRP A 70 -15.15 0.18 -15.80
C TRP A 70 -16.23 -0.81 -16.21
N CYS A 71 -16.33 -1.06 -17.51
CA CYS A 71 -17.05 -2.20 -18.07
C CYS A 71 -16.01 -3.12 -18.71
N VAL A 72 -16.24 -4.42 -18.59
CA VAL A 72 -15.34 -5.44 -19.15
C VAL A 72 -16.12 -6.36 -20.05
N VAL A 73 -15.50 -6.72 -21.17
CA VAL A 73 -15.96 -7.83 -22.01
C VAL A 73 -15.28 -9.08 -21.51
N TYR A 74 -16.04 -10.11 -21.17
CA TYR A 74 -15.50 -11.38 -20.73
C TYR A 74 -16.18 -12.54 -21.46
N GLN A 75 -15.45 -13.64 -21.63
CA GLN A 75 -16.00 -14.86 -22.20
C GLN A 75 -16.66 -15.69 -21.10
N HIS A 76 -17.95 -15.96 -21.22
CA HIS A 76 -18.66 -16.82 -20.27
C HIS A 76 -18.13 -18.26 -20.37
N PRO A 77 -17.62 -18.86 -19.28
CA PRO A 77 -16.87 -20.12 -19.36
C PRO A 77 -17.71 -21.32 -19.79
N GLU A 78 -19.02 -21.30 -19.52
CA GLU A 78 -19.90 -22.43 -19.87
C GLU A 78 -20.48 -22.32 -21.29
N THR A 79 -20.68 -21.11 -21.80
CA THR A 79 -21.38 -20.87 -23.07
C THR A 79 -20.44 -20.41 -24.18
N GLY A 80 -19.22 -19.98 -23.82
CA GLY A 80 -18.25 -19.41 -24.74
C GLY A 80 -18.64 -18.03 -25.30
N LYS A 81 -19.80 -17.49 -24.93
CA LYS A 81 -20.31 -16.20 -25.42
C LYS A 81 -19.59 -15.04 -24.73
N GLU A 82 -19.39 -13.96 -25.48
CA GLU A 82 -18.94 -12.70 -24.90
C GLU A 82 -20.10 -12.01 -24.18
N GLU A 83 -19.82 -11.53 -22.99
CA GLU A 83 -20.75 -10.76 -22.16
C GLU A 83 -20.06 -9.49 -21.67
N ILE A 84 -20.85 -8.42 -21.50
CA ILE A 84 -20.40 -7.17 -20.91
C ILE A 84 -20.86 -7.15 -19.46
N SER A 85 -19.94 -6.88 -18.55
CA SER A 85 -20.27 -6.62 -17.15
C SER A 85 -19.67 -5.31 -16.70
N GLU A 86 -20.43 -4.57 -15.89
CA GLU A 86 -19.87 -3.50 -15.09
C GLU A 86 -18.90 -4.08 -14.04
N VAL A 87 -17.88 -3.30 -13.70
CA VAL A 87 -16.87 -3.62 -12.69
C VAL A 87 -16.89 -2.48 -11.70
N ARG A 88 -17.09 -2.81 -10.42
CA ARG A 88 -17.00 -1.83 -9.35
C ARG A 88 -15.54 -1.52 -9.05
N ASN A 89 -15.34 -0.47 -8.27
CA ASN A 89 -14.03 -0.10 -7.78
C ASN A 89 -14.09 0.19 -6.29
N ASN A 90 -12.95 0.02 -5.64
CA ASN A 90 -12.76 0.37 -4.23
C ASN A 90 -11.32 0.85 -4.07
N PRO A 91 -11.02 1.84 -3.22
CA PRO A 91 -9.65 2.20 -2.99
C PRO A 91 -8.99 1.11 -2.12
N HIS A 92 -7.76 0.79 -2.45
CA HIS A 92 -6.91 -0.13 -1.73
C HIS A 92 -5.90 0.66 -0.90
N HIS A 93 -5.78 0.33 0.38
CA HIS A 93 -4.72 0.88 1.24
C HIS A 93 -3.37 0.32 0.81
N CYS A 94 -2.48 1.17 0.30
CA CYS A 94 -1.13 0.76 -0.08
C CYS A 94 -0.33 0.28 1.13
N ILE A 95 -0.44 0.99 2.27
CA ILE A 95 0.03 0.54 3.59
C ILE A 95 -1.22 0.29 4.45
N PRO A 96 -1.61 -0.97 4.72
CA PRO A 96 -2.82 -1.29 5.47
C PRO A 96 -2.58 -1.20 6.98
N GLY A 97 -3.11 -0.17 7.64
CA GLY A 97 -3.02 0.04 9.10
C GLY A 97 -3.16 -1.23 9.96
N ARG A 98 -4.26 -2.00 9.88
CA ARG A 98 -4.46 -3.21 10.69
C ARG A 98 -3.61 -4.42 10.27
N ALA A 99 -3.16 -4.50 9.02
CA ALA A 99 -2.42 -5.66 8.53
C ALA A 99 -0.90 -5.46 8.59
N SER A 100 -0.42 -4.21 8.55
CA SER A 100 1.00 -3.87 8.55
C SER A 100 1.47 -3.01 9.72
N LEU A 101 0.59 -2.26 10.41
CA LEU A 101 0.98 -1.36 11.52
C LEU A 101 0.48 -1.85 12.89
N LYS A 102 -0.85 -1.96 13.06
CA LYS A 102 -1.54 -2.33 14.31
C LYS A 102 -2.11 -3.76 14.24
N GLY A 103 -2.74 -4.24 15.32
CA GLY A 103 -3.36 -5.56 15.39
C GLY A 103 -2.41 -6.63 15.94
N LYS A 104 -2.46 -7.86 15.38
CA LYS A 104 -1.66 -9.01 15.86
C LYS A 104 -0.15 -8.77 15.87
N TYR A 105 0.33 -7.85 15.03
CA TYR A 105 1.75 -7.73 14.71
C TYR A 105 2.45 -6.49 15.30
N GLN A 106 1.73 -5.54 15.92
CA GLN A 106 2.23 -4.24 16.43
C GLN A 106 3.63 -3.87 15.94
N HIS A 107 3.72 -3.27 14.75
CA HIS A 107 4.99 -3.09 14.05
C HIS A 107 5.93 -2.11 14.80
N PRO A 108 7.25 -2.37 14.89
CA PRO A 108 8.20 -1.49 15.61
C PRO A 108 8.23 -0.03 15.12
N ILE A 109 7.91 0.20 13.84
CA ILE A 109 7.73 1.55 13.29
C ILE A 109 6.80 2.45 14.14
N LEU A 110 5.86 1.87 14.89
CA LEU A 110 4.99 2.62 15.80
C LEU A 110 5.78 3.43 16.83
N GLU A 111 6.96 2.94 17.27
CA GLU A 111 7.85 3.63 18.22
C GLU A 111 8.33 4.99 17.71
N VAL A 112 8.40 5.18 16.39
CA VAL A 112 8.91 6.42 15.78
C VAL A 112 7.82 7.26 15.14
N ILE A 113 6.55 6.83 15.21
CA ILE A 113 5.44 7.59 14.62
C ILE A 113 4.35 7.97 15.64
N GLU A 114 4.18 7.21 16.74
CA GLU A 114 3.16 7.45 17.77
C GLU A 114 3.76 7.98 19.08
N LYS A 115 3.20 9.07 19.60
CA LYS A 115 3.53 9.61 20.94
C LYS A 115 3.31 8.59 22.04
N GLU A 116 2.23 7.81 21.97
CA GLU A 116 1.84 6.83 22.98
C GLU A 116 2.91 5.75 23.24
N LYS A 117 3.86 5.57 22.32
CA LYS A 117 5.00 4.66 22.50
C LYS A 117 6.12 5.25 23.37
N GLY A 118 5.99 6.50 23.83
CA GLY A 118 6.88 7.13 24.80
C GLY A 118 8.28 7.45 24.29
N THR A 119 8.53 7.32 22.98
CA THR A 119 9.87 7.55 22.39
C THR A 119 9.99 8.92 21.72
N ILE A 120 8.86 9.59 21.46
CA ILE A 120 8.78 10.90 20.81
C ILE A 120 7.74 11.77 21.52
N THR A 121 7.88 13.10 21.45
CA THR A 121 7.03 14.05 22.19
C THR A 121 5.63 14.26 21.59
N GLY A 122 5.41 13.83 20.35
CA GLY A 122 4.20 14.04 19.58
C GLY A 122 4.04 13.03 18.44
N ASP A 123 2.82 12.89 17.93
CA ASP A 123 2.59 12.10 16.71
C ASP A 123 3.18 12.82 15.48
N ILE A 124 3.52 12.05 14.44
CA ILE A 124 4.04 12.64 13.20
C ILE A 124 2.95 13.14 12.23
N GLY A 125 1.68 12.80 12.47
CA GLY A 125 0.55 13.20 11.64
C GLY A 125 0.27 12.30 10.44
N TYR A 126 0.69 11.03 10.48
CA TYR A 126 0.44 10.09 9.38
C TYR A 126 -1.02 9.64 9.35
N ASN A 127 -1.64 9.71 8.18
CA ASN A 127 -3.04 9.31 7.95
C ASN A 127 -3.11 8.14 6.98
N VAL A 128 -3.40 6.94 7.50
CA VAL A 128 -3.54 5.73 6.68
C VAL A 128 -4.72 5.83 5.71
N ASN A 129 -5.71 6.68 6.01
CA ASN A 129 -6.89 6.90 5.19
C ASN A 129 -6.74 8.11 4.25
N GLY A 130 -5.53 8.68 4.13
CA GLY A 130 -5.23 9.78 3.20
C GLY A 130 -5.15 9.32 1.74
N GLN A 131 -5.31 10.26 0.82
CA GLN A 131 -5.19 10.02 -0.63
C GLN A 131 -3.80 9.46 -0.99
N GLU A 132 -2.78 9.91 -0.25
CA GLU A 132 -1.37 9.51 -0.35
C GLU A 132 -1.12 8.04 -0.02
N ASN A 133 -2.15 7.31 0.39
CA ASN A 133 -2.10 5.88 0.70
C ASN A 133 -3.17 5.06 -0.04
N GLY A 134 -3.93 5.66 -0.95
CA GLY A 134 -5.05 5.01 -1.63
C GLY A 134 -4.83 4.83 -3.13
N ILE A 135 -5.19 3.67 -3.65
CA ILE A 135 -5.22 3.40 -5.10
C ILE A 135 -6.54 2.73 -5.51
N TRP A 136 -7.19 3.23 -6.56
CA TRP A 136 -8.39 2.58 -7.09
C TRP A 136 -8.04 1.23 -7.71
N LEU A 137 -8.67 0.15 -7.25
CA LEU A 137 -8.50 -1.18 -7.86
C LEU A 137 -9.86 -1.76 -8.26
N PRO A 138 -9.94 -2.53 -9.37
CA PRO A 138 -11.17 -3.20 -9.77
C PRO A 138 -11.63 -4.23 -8.74
N THR A 139 -12.95 -4.31 -8.57
CA THR A 139 -13.66 -5.31 -7.78
C THR A 139 -15.00 -5.64 -8.45
N ILE A 140 -15.66 -6.74 -8.12
CA ILE A 140 -16.86 -7.20 -8.86
C ILE A 140 -18.16 -6.94 -8.07
N ILE A 141 -19.26 -6.76 -8.81
CA ILE A 141 -20.60 -6.38 -8.34
C ILE A 141 -21.30 -7.46 -7.48
N GLU A 142 -22.17 -6.97 -6.58
CA GLU A 142 -23.15 -7.67 -5.74
C GLU A 142 -24.06 -8.73 -6.44
N HIS A 143 -24.22 -8.74 -7.77
CA HIS A 143 -25.14 -9.70 -8.41
C HIS A 143 -24.70 -11.18 -8.32
N PHE A 144 -23.40 -11.44 -8.11
CA PHE A 144 -22.87 -12.78 -7.82
C PHE A 144 -23.06 -13.23 -6.36
N TYR A 145 -23.57 -12.34 -5.53
CA TYR A 145 -23.86 -12.57 -4.13
C TYR A 145 -25.33 -13.00 -3.99
N ALA A 146 -25.72 -14.11 -4.62
CA ALA A 146 -27.07 -14.67 -4.54
C ALA A 146 -27.62 -14.65 -3.09
N GLY A 147 -28.43 -13.64 -2.76
CA GLY A 147 -29.03 -13.44 -1.42
C GLY A 147 -28.38 -12.40 -0.50
N TYR A 148 -27.25 -11.80 -0.85
CA TYR A 148 -26.50 -10.84 -0.03
C TYR A 148 -26.48 -9.46 -0.70
N ARG A 149 -27.67 -8.86 -0.84
CA ARG A 149 -27.78 -7.42 -1.15
C ARG A 149 -27.18 -6.63 0.01
N ASN A 150 -26.39 -5.59 -0.26
CA ASN A 150 -25.76 -4.72 0.76
C ASN A 150 -24.57 -5.30 1.55
N VAL A 151 -23.95 -6.40 1.11
CA VAL A 151 -22.65 -6.80 1.69
C VAL A 151 -21.57 -5.98 1.03
N ASP A 152 -21.34 -4.80 1.60
CA ASP A 152 -20.12 -4.04 1.38
C ASP A 152 -18.93 -5.02 1.53
N PRO A 153 -18.03 -5.20 0.53
CA PRO A 153 -16.82 -6.00 0.71
C PRO A 153 -15.96 -5.53 1.90
N ILE A 154 -16.28 -4.35 2.46
CA ILE A 154 -15.79 -3.85 3.74
C ILE A 154 -16.17 -4.76 4.95
N ALA A 155 -17.19 -5.62 4.85
CA ALA A 155 -17.67 -6.50 5.93
C ALA A 155 -16.84 -7.79 6.15
N GLY A 156 -15.59 -7.86 5.66
CA GLY A 156 -14.62 -8.87 6.09
C GLY A 156 -14.74 -10.26 5.45
N ILE A 157 -15.60 -10.44 4.45
CA ILE A 157 -15.64 -11.65 3.63
C ILE A 157 -14.75 -11.42 2.40
N SER A 158 -13.57 -12.05 2.39
CA SER A 158 -12.69 -12.01 1.22
C SER A 158 -13.32 -12.75 0.05
N TRP A 159 -12.95 -12.36 -1.16
CA TRP A 159 -13.57 -12.88 -2.37
C TRP A 159 -13.34 -14.40 -2.53
N GLY A 160 -12.18 -14.88 -2.09
CA GLY A 160 -11.86 -16.30 -2.00
C GLY A 160 -12.79 -17.15 -1.10
N LYS A 161 -13.67 -16.53 -0.30
CA LYS A 161 -14.66 -17.23 0.54
C LYS A 161 -16.06 -17.31 -0.08
N LEU A 162 -16.32 -16.64 -1.21
CA LEU A 162 -17.63 -16.63 -1.87
C LEU A 162 -17.83 -17.85 -2.78
N SER A 163 -19.06 -18.35 -2.86
CA SER A 163 -19.47 -19.70 -3.35
C SER A 163 -18.72 -20.26 -4.57
N LYS A 164 -18.37 -21.57 -4.49
CA LYS A 164 -17.73 -22.36 -5.57
C LYS A 164 -18.52 -22.37 -6.88
N ALA A 165 -19.86 -22.23 -6.81
CA ALA A 165 -20.79 -22.41 -7.93
C ALA A 165 -20.54 -21.46 -9.12
N HIS A 166 -19.96 -20.28 -8.91
CA HIS A 166 -19.67 -19.33 -9.99
C HIS A 166 -18.18 -19.02 -10.17
N SER A 167 -17.30 -19.83 -9.56
CA SER A 167 -15.86 -19.52 -9.47
C SER A 167 -15.21 -19.26 -10.84
N THR A 168 -15.50 -20.05 -11.86
CA THR A 168 -14.89 -19.89 -13.20
C THR A 168 -15.31 -18.59 -13.92
N GLN A 169 -16.59 -18.22 -13.83
CA GLN A 169 -17.12 -16.99 -14.44
C GLN A 169 -16.50 -15.77 -13.76
N LYS A 170 -16.47 -15.83 -12.44
CA LYS A 170 -15.82 -14.89 -11.54
C LYS A 170 -14.33 -14.68 -11.85
N PHE A 171 -13.56 -15.76 -12.09
CA PHE A 171 -12.16 -15.66 -12.54
C PHE A 171 -12.05 -14.94 -13.88
N SER A 172 -12.90 -15.29 -14.85
CA SER A 172 -12.87 -14.69 -16.19
C SER A 172 -13.14 -13.17 -16.15
N MET A 173 -14.08 -12.74 -15.31
CA MET A 173 -14.37 -11.32 -15.10
C MET A 173 -13.23 -10.58 -14.38
N ALA A 174 -12.65 -11.17 -13.34
CA ALA A 174 -11.51 -10.57 -12.63
C ALA A 174 -10.30 -10.44 -13.57
N GLU A 175 -10.04 -11.45 -14.41
CA GLU A 175 -9.01 -11.41 -15.44
C GLU A 175 -9.26 -10.27 -16.43
N ALA A 176 -10.45 -10.19 -17.00
CA ALA A 176 -10.84 -9.12 -17.94
C ALA A 176 -10.69 -7.72 -17.31
N ALA A 177 -11.16 -7.54 -16.08
CA ALA A 177 -11.01 -6.29 -15.33
C ALA A 177 -9.54 -5.90 -15.15
N MET A 178 -8.69 -6.84 -14.76
CA MET A 178 -7.26 -6.59 -14.59
C MET A 178 -6.56 -6.24 -15.90
N TYR A 179 -6.94 -6.87 -17.02
CA TYR A 179 -6.44 -6.53 -18.34
C TYR A 179 -6.84 -5.11 -18.77
N ASP A 180 -8.13 -4.80 -18.70
CA ASP A 180 -8.70 -3.57 -19.22
C ASP A 180 -8.26 -2.37 -18.39
N THR A 181 -8.31 -2.51 -17.06
CA THR A 181 -7.97 -1.41 -16.14
C THR A 181 -6.47 -1.25 -15.92
N ARG A 182 -5.66 -2.24 -16.33
CA ARG A 182 -4.21 -2.29 -16.06
C ARG A 182 -3.90 -2.13 -14.57
N ARG A 183 -4.73 -2.72 -13.70
CA ARG A 183 -4.65 -2.63 -12.25
C ARG A 183 -4.92 -4.01 -11.65
N GLN A 184 -4.24 -4.35 -10.56
CA GLN A 184 -4.49 -5.61 -9.87
C GLN A 184 -5.87 -5.63 -9.22
N PHE A 185 -6.46 -6.81 -9.06
CA PHE A 185 -7.77 -6.97 -8.46
C PHE A 185 -7.77 -6.69 -6.95
N HIS A 186 -8.77 -5.96 -6.45
CA HIS A 186 -8.93 -5.63 -5.03
C HIS A 186 -9.39 -6.87 -4.24
N ASP A 187 -8.46 -7.48 -3.50
CA ASP A 187 -8.75 -8.50 -2.50
C ASP A 187 -7.73 -8.40 -1.34
N SER A 188 -7.87 -9.27 -0.34
CA SER A 188 -6.87 -9.45 0.72
C SER A 188 -5.83 -10.51 0.34
N HIS A 189 -4.55 -10.19 0.52
CA HIS A 189 -3.47 -11.14 0.31
C HIS A 189 -2.38 -11.02 1.37
N GLN A 190 -2.00 -12.15 1.97
CA GLN A 190 -1.05 -12.17 3.09
C GLN A 190 0.36 -11.73 2.65
N ASN A 191 0.86 -12.26 1.53
CA ASN A 191 2.21 -11.98 1.03
C ASN A 191 2.44 -10.48 0.75
N TYR A 192 1.40 -9.77 0.30
CA TYR A 192 1.45 -8.33 0.09
C TYR A 192 1.72 -7.59 1.40
N SER A 193 0.93 -7.92 2.43
CA SER A 193 1.06 -7.32 3.75
C SER A 193 2.43 -7.63 4.39
N GLU A 194 2.94 -8.85 4.20
CA GLU A 194 4.28 -9.23 4.67
C GLU A 194 5.39 -8.45 3.97
N HIS A 195 5.29 -8.24 2.66
CA HIS A 195 6.28 -7.44 1.95
C HIS A 195 6.26 -5.97 2.39
N ILE A 196 5.09 -5.41 2.71
CA ILE A 196 4.99 -4.05 3.27
C ILE A 196 5.71 -3.97 4.61
N LYS A 197 5.52 -4.96 5.50
CA LYS A 197 6.24 -5.00 6.79
C LYS A 197 7.75 -4.97 6.58
N GLN A 198 8.28 -5.76 5.65
CA GLN A 198 9.71 -5.73 5.32
C GLN A 198 10.20 -4.35 4.85
N ARG A 199 9.35 -3.57 4.16
CA ARG A 199 9.68 -2.19 3.77
C ARG A 199 9.62 -1.24 4.96
N LEU A 200 8.66 -1.42 5.86
CA LEU A 200 8.55 -0.67 7.11
C LEU A 200 9.70 -0.98 8.07
N ASP A 201 10.21 -2.21 8.12
CA ASP A 201 11.41 -2.58 8.89
C ASP A 201 12.64 -1.81 8.39
N LYS A 202 12.82 -1.73 7.07
CA LYS A 202 13.91 -0.95 6.46
C LYS A 202 13.77 0.54 6.79
N LEU A 203 12.55 1.08 6.74
CA LEU A 203 12.27 2.45 7.13
C LEU A 203 12.60 2.70 8.61
N PHE A 204 12.15 1.82 9.49
CA PHE A 204 12.41 1.90 10.93
C PHE A 204 13.91 1.90 11.23
N ASN A 205 14.66 0.98 10.62
CA ASN A 205 16.11 0.93 10.76
C ASN A 205 16.79 2.21 10.25
N ALA A 206 16.33 2.77 9.13
CA ALA A 206 16.83 4.05 8.63
C ALA A 206 16.58 5.18 9.64
N VAL A 207 15.36 5.27 10.21
CA VAL A 207 15.03 6.27 11.24
C VAL A 207 15.92 6.11 12.49
N LYS A 208 16.16 4.88 12.95
CA LYS A 208 17.07 4.62 14.08
C LYS A 208 18.50 5.08 13.79
N MET A 209 19.00 4.82 12.59
CA MET A 209 20.34 5.29 12.18
C MET A 209 20.41 6.81 12.16
N HIS A 210 19.37 7.49 11.66
CA HIS A 210 19.27 8.94 11.72
C HIS A 210 19.20 9.46 13.16
N LYS A 211 18.43 8.81 14.04
CA LYS A 211 18.32 9.16 15.46
C LYS A 211 19.69 9.16 16.13
N MET A 212 20.48 8.10 15.94
CA MET A 212 21.82 7.98 16.54
C MET A 212 22.79 9.10 16.15
N ARG A 213 22.58 9.69 14.98
CA ARG A 213 23.41 10.78 14.43
C ARG A 213 22.77 12.16 14.60
N CYS A 214 21.58 12.24 15.18
CA CYS A 214 20.84 13.48 15.34
C CYS A 214 21.24 14.18 16.65
N PRO A 215 21.65 15.46 16.63
CA PRO A 215 21.90 16.22 17.86
C PRO A 215 20.66 16.33 18.76
N GLU A 216 19.46 16.39 18.17
CA GLU A 216 18.19 16.61 18.88
C GLU A 216 17.49 15.32 19.32
N ALA A 217 17.87 14.17 18.76
CA ALA A 217 17.20 12.89 19.04
C ALA A 217 18.15 11.75 19.46
N GLY A 218 19.46 11.98 19.34
CA GLY A 218 20.49 10.98 19.62
C GLY A 218 20.78 10.78 21.11
N PRO A 219 21.79 9.97 21.45
CA PRO A 219 22.09 9.60 22.84
C PRO A 219 22.43 10.78 23.77
N LYS A 220 22.84 11.92 23.19
CA LYS A 220 23.17 13.15 23.91
C LYS A 220 22.01 14.14 23.98
N ALA A 221 20.86 13.80 23.39
CA ALA A 221 19.68 14.65 23.38
C ALA A 221 19.00 14.68 24.76
N LYS A 222 18.22 15.74 24.97
CA LYS A 222 17.29 15.86 26.10
C LYS A 222 16.22 14.75 26.03
N PRO A 223 15.52 14.45 27.15
CA PRO A 223 14.47 13.41 27.18
C PRO A 223 13.35 13.62 26.14
N ASP A 224 13.15 14.86 25.73
CA ASP A 224 12.12 15.28 24.78
C ASP A 224 12.59 15.10 23.34
N ILE A 225 12.53 13.86 22.84
CA ILE A 225 12.88 13.55 21.45
C ILE A 225 11.80 14.11 20.51
N PRO A 226 12.16 14.97 19.55
CA PRO A 226 11.19 15.55 18.63
C PRO A 226 10.56 14.48 17.72
N PRO A 227 9.31 14.68 17.24
CA PRO A 227 8.69 13.77 16.28
C PRO A 227 9.45 13.79 14.94
N PRO A 228 9.72 12.65 14.31
CA PRO A 228 10.44 12.60 13.05
C PRO A 228 9.50 12.87 11.85
N TYR A 229 9.00 14.11 11.70
CA TYR A 229 7.95 14.46 10.73
C TYR A 229 8.23 14.05 9.28
N LYS A 230 9.50 14.05 8.84
CA LYS A 230 9.89 13.61 7.49
C LYS A 230 9.55 12.14 7.20
N VAL A 231 9.32 11.33 8.24
CA VAL A 231 8.85 9.95 8.08
C VAL A 231 7.51 9.88 7.36
N VAL A 232 6.65 10.90 7.45
CA VAL A 232 5.40 10.98 6.68
C VAL A 232 5.68 10.97 5.17
N GLU A 233 6.62 11.80 4.71
CA GLU A 233 7.04 11.84 3.31
C GLU A 233 7.58 10.47 2.86
N TRP A 234 8.38 9.82 3.70
CA TRP A 234 8.94 8.50 3.41
C TRP A 234 7.85 7.41 3.32
N LEU A 235 6.85 7.44 4.21
CA LEU A 235 5.70 6.54 4.16
C LEU A 235 4.89 6.75 2.88
N HIS A 236 4.61 8.01 2.49
CA HIS A 236 3.95 8.33 1.22
C HIS A 236 4.77 7.86 0.02
N GLY A 237 6.10 7.98 0.08
CA GLY A 237 7.01 7.43 -0.93
C GLY A 237 6.93 5.92 -1.06
N ILE A 238 6.79 5.19 0.07
CA ILE A 238 6.53 3.74 0.06
C ILE A 238 5.18 3.46 -0.60
N SER A 239 4.11 4.12 -0.16
CA SER A 239 2.77 3.94 -0.74
C SER A 239 2.75 4.17 -2.24
N ARG A 240 3.41 5.23 -2.73
CA ARG A 240 3.52 5.53 -4.16
C ARG A 240 4.20 4.42 -4.96
N LYS A 241 5.31 3.86 -4.42
CA LYS A 241 6.00 2.73 -5.05
C LYS A 241 5.11 1.50 -5.12
N PHE A 242 4.37 1.19 -4.05
CA PHE A 242 3.42 0.08 -4.07
C PHE A 242 2.30 0.31 -5.08
N ALA A 243 1.68 1.49 -5.08
CA ALA A 243 0.67 1.85 -6.06
C ALA A 243 1.12 1.64 -7.51
N GLN A 244 2.35 2.05 -7.84
CA GLN A 244 2.95 1.82 -9.16
C GLN A 244 3.08 0.33 -9.50
N MET A 245 3.45 -0.52 -8.52
CA MET A 245 3.57 -1.97 -8.71
C MET A 245 2.20 -2.68 -8.85
N LEU A 246 1.13 -2.05 -8.37
CA LEU A 246 -0.24 -2.54 -8.50
C LEU A 246 -0.90 -2.14 -9.84
N CYS A 247 -0.22 -1.30 -10.62
CA CYS A 247 -0.63 -0.86 -11.95
C CYS A 247 0.22 -1.51 -13.05
N GLY A 248 -0.18 -1.31 -14.30
CA GLY A 248 0.53 -1.76 -15.50
C GLY A 248 -0.03 -3.04 -16.11
N SER A 249 0.68 -3.57 -17.11
CA SER A 249 0.30 -4.83 -17.76
C SER A 249 0.34 -5.99 -16.75
N PRO A 250 -0.64 -6.90 -16.77
CA PRO A 250 -0.60 -8.08 -15.91
C PRO A 250 0.65 -8.96 -16.08
N SER A 251 1.22 -9.01 -17.30
CA SER A 251 2.50 -9.69 -17.57
C SER A 251 3.70 -9.07 -16.83
N GLY A 252 3.60 -7.78 -16.47
CA GLY A 252 4.61 -6.98 -15.78
C GLY A 252 4.60 -7.16 -14.26
N TRP A 253 3.52 -7.68 -13.67
CA TRP A 253 3.45 -7.88 -12.22
C TRP A 253 4.43 -8.95 -11.73
N ARG A 254 4.86 -8.82 -10.47
CA ARG A 254 5.95 -9.61 -9.88
C ARG A 254 5.62 -10.00 -8.44
N PRO A 255 5.95 -11.24 -8.02
CA PRO A 255 5.90 -11.60 -6.61
C PRO A 255 6.89 -10.75 -5.80
N PRO A 256 6.64 -10.51 -4.51
CA PRO A 256 5.48 -10.97 -3.73
C PRO A 256 4.26 -10.01 -3.81
N ILE A 257 4.24 -9.07 -4.76
CA ILE A 257 3.27 -7.97 -4.81
C ILE A 257 2.02 -8.38 -5.58
N PHE A 258 1.15 -9.11 -4.91
CA PHE A 258 -0.18 -9.43 -5.41
C PHE A 258 -1.25 -9.06 -4.40
N THR A 259 -2.26 -8.28 -4.80
CA THR A 259 -3.42 -7.96 -3.96
C THR A 259 -4.49 -9.04 -4.01
N SER A 260 -4.35 -10.04 -4.88
CA SER A 260 -5.27 -11.17 -4.99
C SER A 260 -4.59 -12.38 -5.63
N SER A 261 -5.13 -13.58 -5.37
CA SER A 261 -4.74 -14.79 -6.10
C SER A 261 -5.11 -14.72 -7.59
N HIS A 262 -6.15 -13.95 -7.93
CA HIS A 262 -6.52 -13.66 -9.31
C HIS A 262 -5.36 -12.98 -10.07
N ALA A 263 -4.78 -11.91 -9.49
CA ALA A 263 -3.65 -11.20 -10.10
C ALA A 263 -2.43 -12.12 -10.29
N GLU A 264 -2.13 -12.96 -9.30
CA GLU A 264 -1.04 -13.91 -9.38
C GLU A 264 -1.27 -14.95 -10.49
N ASN A 265 -2.46 -15.57 -10.53
CA ASN A 265 -2.81 -16.58 -11.52
C ASN A 265 -2.79 -16.03 -12.94
N LEU A 266 -3.36 -14.83 -13.15
CA LEU A 266 -3.34 -14.17 -14.44
C LEU A 266 -1.90 -13.90 -14.90
N THR A 267 -1.07 -13.38 -14.00
CA THR A 267 0.36 -13.13 -14.29
C THR A 267 1.08 -14.40 -14.71
N LYS A 268 0.81 -15.54 -14.03
CA LYS A 268 1.40 -16.85 -14.38
C LYS A 268 0.91 -17.35 -15.73
N LYS A 269 -0.39 -17.20 -16.03
CA LYS A 269 -1.00 -17.60 -17.31
C LYS A 269 -0.35 -16.87 -18.49
N LEU A 270 -0.05 -15.58 -18.32
CA LEU A 270 0.54 -14.72 -19.37
C LEU A 270 2.04 -14.91 -19.62
N LYS A 271 2.76 -15.55 -18.70
CA LYS A 271 4.21 -15.77 -18.81
C LYS A 271 4.58 -17.14 -19.37
N LYS A 272 3.59 -18.00 -19.58
CA LYS A 272 3.75 -19.29 -20.27
C LYS A 272 3.66 -19.08 -21.76
#